data_AF-A0A6G2DC86-F1
#
_entry.id   AF-A0A6G2DC86-F1
#
_cell.length_a   1.000
_cell.length_b   1.000
_cell.length_c   1.000
_cell.angle_alpha   90.00
_cell.angle_beta   90.00
_cell.angle_gamma   90.00
#
_symmetry.space_group_name_H-M   'P 1'
#
loop_
_entity.id
_entity.type
_entity.pdbx_description
1 polymer ?
#
loop_
_entity_poly.entity_id
_entity_poly.type
_entity_poly.pdbx_seq_one_letter_code
_entity_poly.pdbx_strand_id
1 'polypeptide(L)' 'MEIEKTNRMNALFEFYAALLTDKQMNYIELYYADDYSLAEIAEEFGVSRQAVYDNIKRTEKILEDYE' A
#
# COMPACT_ATOMS: atom_id res chain seq x y z
N MET A 1 -9.60 0.44 -15.26
CA MET A 1 -8.13 0.19 -15.22
C MET A 1 -7.48 0.76 -13.96
N GLU A 2 -7.30 2.08 -13.78
CA GLU A 2 -6.73 2.64 -12.52
C GLU A 2 -7.74 2.57 -11.35
N ILE A 3 -8.97 3.07 -11.56
CA ILE A 3 -10.03 3.05 -10.52
C ILE A 3 -10.38 1.62 -10.08
N GLU A 4 -10.39 0.66 -11.00
CA GLU A 4 -10.64 -0.75 -10.67
C GLU A 4 -9.54 -1.35 -9.79
N LYS A 5 -8.27 -1.01 -10.07
CA LYS A 5 -7.13 -1.44 -9.25
C LYS A 5 -7.21 -0.83 -7.85
N THR A 6 -7.53 0.45 -7.74
CA THR A 6 -7.73 1.15 -6.46
C THR A 6 -8.86 0.53 -5.66
N ASN A 7 -10.04 0.34 -6.27
CA ASN A 7 -11.17 -0.27 -5.59
C ASN A 7 -10.87 -1.70 -5.14
N ARG A 8 -10.21 -2.51 -5.98
CA ARG A 8 -9.81 -3.87 -5.61
C ARG A 8 -8.84 -3.87 -4.43
N MET A 9 -7.82 -3.03 -4.47
CA MET A 9 -6.82 -3.00 -3.42
C MET A 9 -7.37 -2.47 -2.10
N ASN A 10 -8.29 -1.49 -2.15
CA ASN A 10 -9.06 -1.06 -0.99
C ASN A 10 -9.87 -2.21 -0.38
N ALA A 11 -10.60 -2.98 -1.21
CA ALA A 11 -11.37 -4.11 -0.72
C ALA A 11 -10.46 -5.18 -0.07
N LEU A 12 -9.37 -5.57 -0.73
CA LEU A 12 -8.43 -6.56 -0.17
C LEU A 12 -7.79 -6.04 1.13
N PHE A 13 -7.44 -4.76 1.19
CA PHE A 13 -6.88 -4.14 2.38
C PHE A 13 -7.89 -4.18 3.55
N GLU A 14 -9.16 -3.85 3.33
CA GLU A 14 -10.21 -3.93 4.36
C GLU A 14 -10.33 -5.34 4.98
N PHE A 15 -10.14 -6.40 4.19
CA PHE A 15 -10.24 -7.78 4.68
C PHE A 15 -8.94 -8.30 5.33
N TYR A 16 -7.78 -7.93 4.79
CA TYR A 16 -6.52 -8.58 5.13
C TYR A 16 -5.50 -7.66 5.81
N ALA A 17 -5.83 -6.40 6.10
CA ALA A 17 -4.91 -5.45 6.76
C ALA A 17 -4.27 -6.01 8.04
N ALA A 18 -5.04 -6.76 8.85
CA ALA A 18 -4.56 -7.33 10.11
C ALA A 18 -3.46 -8.40 9.94
N LEU A 19 -3.23 -8.90 8.72
CA LEU A 19 -2.16 -9.86 8.40
C LEU A 19 -0.86 -9.18 7.97
N LEU A 20 -0.90 -7.87 7.73
CA LEU A 20 0.25 -7.09 7.29
C LEU A 20 1.13 -6.70 8.49
N THR A 21 2.43 -6.52 8.22
CA THR A 21 3.31 -5.84 9.16
C THR A 21 3.00 -4.33 9.18
N ASP A 22 3.32 -3.65 10.29
CA ASP A 22 3.10 -2.20 10.44
C ASP A 22 3.62 -1.39 9.24
N LYS A 23 4.80 -1.74 8.72
CA LYS A 23 5.40 -1.01 7.59
C LYS A 23 4.67 -1.25 6.26
N GLN A 24 4.10 -2.43 6.06
CA GLN A 24 3.28 -2.73 4.88
C GLN A 24 1.93 -2.01 4.97
N MET A 25 1.31 -2.07 6.15
CA MET A 25 0.02 -1.43 6.43
C MET A 25 0.11 0.10 6.27
N ASN A 26 1.08 0.75 6.93
CA ASN A 26 1.20 2.21 6.89
C ASN A 26 1.40 2.74 5.47
N TYR A 27 2.22 2.08 4.64
CA TYR A 27 2.51 2.59 3.30
C TYR A 27 1.32 2.39 2.35
N ILE A 28 0.63 1.25 2.45
CA ILE A 28 -0.51 0.97 1.57
C ILE A 28 -1.72 1.81 1.97
N GLU A 29 -1.95 2.03 3.27
CA GLU A 29 -3.01 2.90 3.80
C GLU A 29 -2.83 4.34 3.32
N LEU A 30 -1.64 4.92 3.53
CA LEU A 30 -1.36 6.28 3.08
C LEU A 30 -1.54 6.44 1.57
N TYR A 31 -1.13 5.42 0.78
CA TYR A 31 -1.22 5.49 -0.67
C TYR A 31 -2.64 5.32 -1.21
N TYR A 32 -3.43 4.40 -0.64
CA TYR A 32 -4.73 4.01 -1.19
C TYR A 32 -5.94 4.62 -0.48
N ALA A 33 -5.82 4.92 0.82
CA ALA A 33 -6.88 5.52 1.63
C ALA A 33 -6.70 7.04 1.79
N ASP A 34 -5.46 7.50 1.99
CA ASP A 34 -5.18 8.93 2.23
C ASP A 34 -4.67 9.70 0.99
N ASP A 35 -4.59 9.03 -0.17
CA ASP A 35 -4.14 9.60 -1.45
C ASP A 35 -2.74 10.24 -1.42
N TYR A 36 -1.85 9.80 -0.52
CA TYR A 36 -0.46 10.27 -0.51
C TYR A 36 0.28 9.78 -1.74
N SER A 37 1.13 10.63 -2.31
CA SER A 37 2.10 10.23 -3.31
C SER A 37 3.26 9.43 -2.69
N LEU A 38 3.94 8.64 -3.52
CA LEU A 38 5.16 7.92 -3.10
C LEU A 38 6.27 8.86 -2.58
N ALA A 39 6.26 10.12 -3.00
CA ALA A 39 7.23 11.12 -2.55
C ALA A 39 6.88 11.61 -1.14
N GLU A 40 5.62 11.89 -0.87
CA GLU A 40 5.14 12.32 0.47
C GLU A 40 5.38 11.22 1.50
N ILE A 41 5.08 9.95 1.17
CA ILE A 41 5.37 8.81 2.07
C ILE A 41 6.88 8.65 2.27
N ALA A 42 7.69 8.86 1.23
CA ALA A 42 9.14 8.76 1.34
C ALA A 42 9.72 9.83 2.27
N GLU A 43 9.21 11.06 2.16
CA GLU A 43 9.58 12.18 3.03
C GLU A 43 9.16 11.93 4.48
N GLU A 44 7.90 11.55 4.71
CA GLU A 44 7.34 11.27 6.04
C GLU A 44 8.15 10.21 6.81
N PHE A 45 8.56 9.14 6.13
CA PHE A 45 9.29 8.03 6.75
C PHE A 45 10.81 8.11 6.61
N GLY A 46 11.34 9.17 6.00
CA GLY A 46 12.79 9.34 5.79
C GLY A 46 13.44 8.21 4.97
N VAL A 47 12.73 7.70 3.95
CA VAL A 47 13.19 6.61 3.07
C VAL A 47 13.24 7.06 1.61
N SER A 48 13.79 6.23 0.72
CA SER A 48 13.74 6.53 -0.71
C SER A 48 12.35 6.27 -1.30
N ARG A 49 11.97 7.05 -2.31
CA ARG A 49 10.76 6.81 -3.11
C ARG A 49 10.71 5.38 -3.69
N GLN A 50 11.86 4.83 -4.07
CA GLN A 50 11.96 3.45 -4.56
C GLN A 50 11.62 2.44 -3.46
N ALA A 51 12.07 2.66 -2.23
CA ALA A 51 11.77 1.77 -1.11
C ALA A 51 10.26 1.74 -0.79
N VAL A 52 9.57 2.88 -0.91
CA VAL A 52 8.10 2.97 -0.78
C VAL A 52 7.43 2.20 -1.92
N TYR A 53 7.81 2.47 -3.17
CA TYR A 53 7.25 1.80 -4.35
C TYR A 53 7.37 0.26 -4.25
N ASP A 54 8.57 -0.22 -3.94
CA ASP A 54 8.83 -1.66 -3.84
C ASP A 54 8.05 -2.31 -2.70
N ASN A 55 7.86 -1.59 -1.59
CA ASN A 55 7.05 -2.07 -0.48
C ASN A 55 5.58 -2.19 -0.89
N ILE A 56 4.98 -1.12 -1.45
CA ILE A 56 3.57 -1.13 -1.91
C ILE A 56 3.37 -2.27 -2.92
N LYS A 57 4.27 -2.43 -3.89
CA LYS A 57 4.17 -3.53 -4.87
C LYS A 57 4.23 -4.92 -4.27
N ARG A 58 5.06 -5.13 -3.24
CA ARG A 58 5.07 -6.42 -2.52
C ARG A 58 3.82 -6.61 -1.69
N THR A 59 3.31 -5.57 -1.05
CA THR A 59 2.08 -5.62 -0.26
C THR A 59 0.85 -5.89 -1.13
N GLU A 60 0.74 -5.23 -2.30
CA GLU A 60 -0.28 -5.55 -3.32
C GLU A 60 -0.29 -7.04 -3.64
N LYS A 61 0.89 -7.63 -3.89
CA LYS A 61 1.01 -9.05 -4.18
C LYS A 61 0.60 -9.94 -3.00
N ILE A 62 0.99 -9.57 -1.77
CA ILE A 62 0.62 -10.33 -0.56
C ILE A 62 -0.89 -10.33 -0.35
N LEU A 63 -1.55 -9.18 -0.53
CA LEU A 63 -3.00 -9.07 -0.40
C LEU A 63 -3.74 -9.90 -1.45
N GLU A 64 -3.24 -9.91 -2.69
CA GLU A 64 -3.74 -10.75 -3.78
C GLU A 64 -3.52 -12.25 -3.50
N ASP A 65 -2.38 -12.62 -2.91
CA ASP A 65 -2.07 -14.02 -2.55
C ASP A 65 -2.94 -14.54 -1.38
N TYR A 66 -3.63 -13.65 -0.64
CA TYR A 66 -4.58 -14.02 0.42
C TYR A 66 -6.02 -14.25 -0.07
N GLU A 67 -6.39 -13.75 -1.25
CA GLU A 67 -7.68 -14.02 -1.91
C GLU A 67 -7.77 -15.47 -2.42
#